data_AF-A0A6G4C559-F1
#
_entry.id   AF-A0A6G4C559-F1
#
_cell.length_a   1.000
_cell.length_b   1.000
_cell.length_c   1.000
_cell.angle_alpha   90.00
_cell.angle_beta   90.00
_cell.angle_gamma   90.00
#
_symmetry.space_group_name_H-M   'P 1'
#
loop_
_entity.id
_entity.type
_entity.pdbx_description
1 polymer ?
#
loop_
_entity_poly.entity_id
_entity_poly.type
_entity_poly.pdbx_seq_one_letter_code
_entity_poly.pdbx_strand_id
1 'polypeptide(L)'
;MTRLTLLPSKMLVLMSLFITGVHANEDQTLIKDTPFVSGQAFKKGFFWYDDPARKTEEEINETTPPVASSSQPVQEEKIDLNSKWLKDNMPRLLTQAMDNPTPENLSRFYTAQRLMLDIGTRFSDKSKDYFLKNPMMSEKRVMTPT
;
A
#
# COMPACT_ATOMS: atom_id res chain seq x y z
N MET A 1 -2.18 -74.00 14.66
CA MET A 1 -1.29 -73.34 13.68
C MET A 1 -2.19 -72.40 12.87
N THR A 2 -2.01 -71.09 12.73
CA THR A 2 -0.87 -70.17 12.93
C THR A 2 -1.48 -68.76 13.05
N ARG A 3 -0.94 -67.90 13.91
CA ARG A 3 -1.42 -66.51 14.10
C ARG A 3 -0.93 -65.62 12.95
N LEU A 4 -1.83 -64.84 12.33
CA LEU A 4 -1.48 -63.80 11.35
C LEU A 4 -1.52 -62.43 12.04
N THR A 5 -0.36 -61.81 12.15
CA THR A 5 -0.11 -60.55 12.84
C THR A 5 -0.47 -59.33 11.99
N LEU A 6 -1.07 -58.34 12.66
CA LEU A 6 -1.33 -56.95 12.24
C LEU A 6 -0.13 -56.30 11.51
N LEU A 7 -0.39 -55.61 10.40
CA LEU A 7 0.47 -54.53 9.89
C LEU A 7 -0.29 -53.19 9.93
N PRO A 8 0.35 -52.08 10.34
CA PRO A 8 -0.31 -50.80 10.56
C PRO A 8 -0.61 -50.05 9.26
N SER A 9 -1.88 -49.69 9.10
CA SER A 9 -2.39 -48.68 8.16
C SER A 9 -1.68 -47.35 8.41
N LYS A 10 -0.78 -46.94 7.50
CA LYS A 10 -0.25 -45.57 7.31
C LYS A 10 0.86 -45.54 6.24
N MET A 11 0.60 -46.07 5.04
CA MET A 11 1.43 -45.71 3.87
C MET A 11 0.79 -46.19 2.55
N LEU A 12 -0.29 -45.54 2.11
CA LEU A 12 -0.74 -45.63 0.72
C LEU A 12 -1.54 -44.37 0.35
N VAL A 13 -0.85 -43.23 0.27
CA VAL A 13 -1.33 -42.03 -0.44
C VAL A 13 -0.14 -41.45 -1.18
N LEU A 14 0.23 -42.08 -2.30
CA LEU A 14 1.24 -41.58 -3.23
C LEU A 14 0.90 -42.13 -4.62
N MET A 15 -0.02 -41.45 -5.31
CA MET A 15 -0.26 -41.45 -6.78
C MET A 15 -1.74 -41.16 -7.09
N SER A 16 -2.07 -39.88 -7.31
CA SER A 16 -3.26 -39.44 -8.07
C SER A 16 -3.12 -37.94 -8.35
N LEU A 17 -2.07 -37.54 -9.07
CA LEU A 17 -1.98 -36.21 -9.68
C LEU A 17 -2.25 -36.37 -11.18
N PHE A 18 -3.52 -36.52 -11.54
CA PHE A 18 -4.00 -36.35 -12.92
C PHE A 18 -5.25 -35.47 -12.86
N ILE A 19 -5.05 -34.15 -12.82
CA ILE A 19 -6.10 -33.21 -13.21
C ILE A 19 -5.98 -33.09 -14.72
N THR A 20 -6.92 -33.71 -15.41
CA THR A 20 -7.17 -33.56 -16.84
C THR A 20 -7.29 -32.08 -17.20
N GLY A 21 -6.46 -31.60 -18.13
CA GLY A 21 -6.54 -30.25 -18.67
C GLY A 21 -7.89 -30.02 -19.35
N VAL A 22 -8.66 -29.08 -18.80
CA VAL A 22 -9.81 -28.49 -19.49
C VAL A 22 -9.27 -27.72 -20.70
N HIS A 23 -9.62 -28.17 -21.90
CA HIS A 23 -9.48 -27.39 -23.12
C HIS A 23 -10.24 -26.06 -22.93
N ALA A 24 -9.51 -24.96 -22.77
CA ALA A 24 -10.11 -23.64 -22.85
C ALA A 24 -10.29 -23.29 -24.33
N ASN A 25 -11.53 -23.41 -24.77
CA ASN A 25 -12.05 -22.93 -26.03
C ASN A 25 -11.83 -21.40 -26.10
N GLU A 26 -10.99 -20.94 -27.02
CA GLU A 26 -10.77 -19.52 -27.32
C GLU A 26 -11.98 -18.99 -28.10
N ASP A 27 -13.04 -18.61 -27.41
CA ASP A 27 -14.09 -17.79 -28.01
C ASP A 27 -14.89 -17.09 -26.91
N GLN A 28 -14.33 -16.01 -26.35
CA GLN A 28 -15.13 -15.04 -25.59
C GLN A 28 -14.76 -13.61 -26.00
N THR A 29 -15.27 -13.30 -27.19
CA THR A 29 -16.13 -12.14 -27.50
C THR A 29 -15.88 -10.86 -26.70
N LEU A 30 -15.26 -9.90 -27.41
CA LEU A 30 -15.28 -8.48 -27.09
C LEU A 30 -16.73 -7.99 -26.89
N ILE A 31 -17.10 -7.68 -25.65
CA ILE A 31 -18.38 -7.03 -25.35
C ILE A 31 -18.28 -5.57 -25.82
N LYS A 32 -18.96 -5.24 -26.91
CA LYS A 32 -19.27 -3.84 -27.25
C LYS A 32 -20.34 -3.39 -26.25
N ASP A 33 -20.07 -2.28 -25.55
CA ASP A 33 -21.00 -1.55 -24.66
C ASP A 33 -20.99 -1.88 -23.16
N THR A 34 -19.89 -2.45 -22.63
CA THR A 34 -19.55 -2.35 -21.20
C THR A 34 -18.21 -1.63 -21.02
N PRO A 35 -18.06 -0.64 -20.11
CA PRO A 35 -16.78 0.06 -19.93
C PRO A 35 -15.70 -0.78 -19.21
N PHE A 36 -15.92 -2.08 -19.01
CA PHE A 36 -14.94 -2.99 -18.42
C PHE A 36 -14.98 -4.36 -19.09
N VAL A 37 -13.83 -4.84 -19.56
CA VAL A 37 -13.57 -6.26 -19.83
C VAL A 37 -12.93 -6.84 -18.58
N SER A 38 -13.66 -7.66 -17.82
CA SER A 38 -13.16 -8.33 -16.62
C SER A 38 -12.27 -9.52 -17.00
N GLY A 39 -10.99 -9.22 -17.22
CA GLY A 39 -9.98 -10.22 -17.59
C GLY A 39 -8.56 -9.70 -17.40
N GLN A 40 -8.20 -9.42 -16.15
CA GLN A 40 -6.82 -9.38 -15.63
C GLN A 40 -5.71 -8.81 -16.55
N ALA A 41 -5.65 -7.49 -16.73
CA ALA A 41 -4.41 -6.83 -17.12
C ALA A 41 -3.57 -6.52 -15.87
N PHE A 42 -2.73 -7.46 -15.44
CA PHE A 42 -1.76 -7.23 -14.36
C PHE A 42 -0.74 -6.16 -14.78
N LYS A 43 -0.87 -4.93 -14.25
CA LYS A 43 0.14 -3.88 -14.41
C LYS A 43 1.22 -3.98 -13.32
N LYS A 44 2.39 -3.49 -13.69
CA LYS A 44 3.73 -3.92 -13.28
C LYS A 44 4.17 -3.40 -11.89
N GLY A 45 4.31 -4.28 -10.90
CA GLY A 45 4.93 -4.07 -9.58
C GLY A 45 6.47 -4.17 -9.53
N PHE A 46 7.03 -4.64 -8.40
CA PHE A 46 8.48 -4.62 -8.09
C PHE A 46 9.40 -5.47 -9.02
N PHE A 47 8.82 -6.41 -9.80
CA PHE A 47 9.51 -7.32 -10.74
C PHE A 47 9.76 -6.74 -12.13
N TRP A 48 9.48 -5.45 -12.34
CA TRP A 48 9.57 -4.85 -13.66
C TRP A 48 10.68 -3.80 -13.70
N TYR A 49 11.84 -4.21 -14.23
CA TYR A 49 12.94 -3.33 -14.60
C TYR A 49 12.75 -2.82 -16.03
N ASP A 50 13.04 -1.54 -16.24
CA ASP A 50 13.14 -0.96 -17.57
C ASP A 50 14.57 -1.13 -18.11
N ASP A 51 14.66 -1.80 -19.25
CA ASP A 51 15.89 -2.00 -20.03
C ASP A 51 16.43 -0.62 -20.50
N PRO A 52 17.70 -0.28 -20.22
CA PRO A 52 18.28 1.03 -20.56
C PRO A 52 18.32 1.35 -22.06
N ALA A 53 18.01 0.40 -22.95
CA ALA A 53 17.91 0.63 -24.39
C ALA A 53 16.60 1.31 -24.87
N ARG A 54 15.60 1.52 -23.99
CA ARG A 54 14.34 2.25 -24.31
C ARG A 54 14.41 3.78 -24.12
N LYS A 55 15.60 4.38 -24.07
CA LYS A 55 15.80 5.80 -23.72
C LYS A 55 15.77 6.76 -24.94
N THR A 56 15.35 6.30 -26.12
CA THR A 56 15.36 7.12 -27.34
C THR A 56 13.95 7.11 -27.94
N GLU A 57 13.54 8.25 -28.51
CA GLU A 57 12.19 8.63 -28.97
C GLU A 57 11.22 9.04 -27.83
N GLU A 58 11.21 10.33 -27.44
CA GLU A 58 10.24 11.38 -27.85
C GLU A 58 8.91 11.27 -27.08
N GLU A 59 8.41 12.25 -26.30
CA GLU A 59 8.05 13.63 -26.65
C GLU A 59 7.90 14.44 -25.35
N ILE A 60 8.60 15.57 -25.25
CA ILE A 60 8.51 16.51 -24.13
C ILE A 60 7.30 17.41 -24.37
N ASN A 61 6.11 16.99 -23.94
CA ASN A 61 5.00 17.93 -23.82
C ASN A 61 5.21 18.75 -22.53
N GLU A 62 5.68 19.99 -22.70
CA GLU A 62 5.68 21.03 -21.67
C GLU A 62 4.26 21.17 -21.11
N THR A 63 4.04 20.62 -19.91
CA THR A 63 2.85 20.97 -19.14
C THR A 63 3.16 22.30 -18.46
N THR A 64 2.60 23.37 -19.01
CA THR A 64 2.55 24.68 -18.36
C THR A 64 1.93 24.53 -16.97
N PRO A 65 2.48 25.16 -15.92
CA PRO A 65 1.91 25.08 -14.58
C PRO A 65 0.49 25.67 -14.59
N PRO A 66 -0.47 25.08 -13.87
CA PRO A 66 -1.81 25.63 -13.77
C PRO A 66 -1.74 27.04 -13.17
N VAL A 67 -2.41 27.98 -13.84
CA VAL A 67 -2.57 29.37 -13.40
C VAL A 67 -3.09 29.37 -11.97
N ALA A 68 -2.31 30.00 -11.08
CA ALA A 68 -2.67 30.22 -9.69
C ALA A 68 -4.02 30.95 -9.62
N SER A 69 -5.04 30.26 -9.12
CA SER A 69 -6.29 30.89 -8.73
C SER A 69 -6.03 31.80 -7.54
N SER A 70 -6.53 33.04 -7.65
CA SER A 70 -6.36 34.15 -6.72
C SER A 70 -6.55 33.77 -5.25
N SER A 71 -5.49 33.89 -4.46
CA SER A 71 -5.54 33.83 -3.00
C SER A 71 -5.77 35.24 -2.44
N GLN A 72 -6.94 35.47 -1.88
CA GLN A 72 -7.21 36.60 -0.99
C GLN A 72 -6.26 36.54 0.22
N PRO A 73 -5.88 37.69 0.81
CA PRO A 73 -4.95 37.72 1.94
C PRO A 73 -5.70 37.24 3.18
N VAL A 74 -5.54 35.96 3.51
CA VAL A 74 -5.91 35.42 4.82
C VAL A 74 -4.77 35.75 5.76
N GLN A 75 -5.10 36.51 6.81
CA GLN A 75 -4.19 36.90 7.88
C GLN A 75 -3.49 35.64 8.42
N GLU A 76 -2.18 35.53 8.22
CA GLU A 76 -1.39 34.36 8.59
C GLU A 76 -1.21 34.30 10.11
N GLU A 77 -2.21 33.75 10.80
CA GLU A 77 -2.00 33.24 12.15
C GLU A 77 -1.07 32.02 12.04
N LYS A 78 0.08 32.08 12.73
CA LYS A 78 1.08 31.02 12.69
C LYS A 78 0.57 29.81 13.47
N ILE A 79 -0.14 28.92 12.78
CA ILE A 79 -0.65 27.68 13.35
C ILE A 79 0.46 26.64 13.34
N ASP A 80 0.80 26.10 14.51
CA ASP A 80 1.73 24.99 14.62
C ASP A 80 1.05 23.67 14.23
N LEU A 81 1.44 23.14 13.07
CA LEU A 81 0.95 21.86 12.55
C LEU A 81 1.61 20.67 13.26
N ASN A 82 1.08 20.33 14.44
CA ASN A 82 1.58 19.23 15.29
C ASN A 82 0.55 18.08 15.42
N SER A 83 0.91 17.03 16.18
CA SER A 83 0.06 15.86 16.40
C SER A 83 -1.27 16.20 17.09
N LYS A 84 -1.29 17.19 17.98
CA LYS A 84 -2.51 17.67 18.63
C LYS A 84 -3.43 18.32 17.60
N TRP A 85 -2.89 19.22 16.78
CA TRP A 85 -3.65 19.87 15.72
C TRP A 85 -4.25 18.84 14.76
N LEU A 86 -3.47 17.84 14.35
CA LEU A 86 -3.95 16.76 13.50
C LEU A 86 -5.07 15.98 14.17
N LYS A 87 -4.91 15.55 15.43
CA LYS A 87 -5.94 14.80 16.15
C LYS A 87 -7.27 15.56 16.19
N ASP A 88 -7.22 16.86 16.45
CA ASP A 88 -8.41 17.69 16.59
C ASP A 88 -9.07 18.00 15.23
N ASN A 89 -8.28 18.13 14.14
CA ASN A 89 -8.78 18.58 12.83
C ASN A 89 -9.00 17.47 11.80
N MET A 90 -8.34 16.31 11.92
CA MET A 90 -8.45 15.21 10.95
C MET A 90 -9.89 14.77 10.70
N PRO A 91 -10.72 14.53 11.73
CA PRO A 91 -12.10 14.11 11.52
C PRO A 91 -12.90 15.12 10.71
N ARG A 92 -12.69 16.42 10.97
CA ARG A 92 -13.36 17.50 10.24
C ARG A 92 -12.93 17.53 8.77
N LEU A 93 -11.63 17.40 8.50
CA LEU A 93 -11.12 17.36 7.13
C LEU A 93 -11.66 16.15 6.36
N LEU A 94 -11.75 14.99 7.01
CA LEU A 94 -12.31 13.78 6.44
C LEU A 94 -13.80 13.97 6.08
N THR A 95 -14.61 14.40 7.05
CA THR A 95 -16.04 14.62 6.82
C THR A 95 -16.27 15.65 5.71
N GLN A 96 -15.51 16.74 5.67
CA GLN A 96 -15.59 17.74 4.60
C GLN A 96 -15.26 17.14 3.22
N ALA A 97 -14.26 16.27 3.14
CA ALA A 97 -13.90 15.59 1.89
C ALA A 97 -14.95 14.54 1.47
N MET A 98 -15.58 13.86 2.43
CA MET A 98 -16.62 12.87 2.17
C MET A 98 -17.94 13.50 1.72
N ASP A 99 -18.38 14.55 2.42
CA ASP A 99 -19.65 15.23 2.15
C ASP A 99 -19.60 16.05 0.86
N ASN A 100 -18.45 16.65 0.56
CA ASN A 100 -18.24 17.45 -0.64
C ASN A 100 -16.85 17.14 -1.26
N PRO A 101 -16.75 16.14 -2.16
CA PRO A 101 -15.49 15.68 -2.72
C PRO A 101 -14.95 16.63 -3.80
N THR A 102 -14.65 17.88 -3.44
CA THR A 102 -13.95 18.83 -4.30
C THR A 102 -12.45 18.55 -4.31
N PRO A 103 -11.72 18.94 -5.38
CA PRO A 103 -10.27 18.80 -5.44
C PRO A 103 -9.55 19.46 -4.25
N GLU A 104 -10.10 20.56 -3.74
CA GLU A 104 -9.56 21.28 -2.59
C GLU A 104 -9.78 20.54 -1.27
N ASN A 105 -10.97 19.99 -1.02
CA ASN A 105 -11.24 19.25 0.22
C ASN A 105 -10.42 17.95 0.26
N LEU A 106 -10.32 17.27 -0.89
CA LEU A 106 -9.48 16.09 -1.04
C LEU A 106 -8.00 16.42 -0.79
N SER A 107 -7.47 17.49 -1.39
CA SER A 107 -6.07 17.88 -1.20
C SER A 107 -5.78 18.24 0.26
N ARG A 108 -6.65 19.00 0.93
CA ARG A 108 -6.53 19.34 2.36
C ARG A 108 -6.42 18.09 3.24
N PHE A 109 -7.29 17.10 3.01
CA PHE A 109 -7.27 15.85 3.75
C PHE A 109 -5.98 15.05 3.51
N TYR A 110 -5.61 14.81 2.25
CA TYR A 110 -4.42 14.01 1.93
C TYR A 110 -3.11 14.70 2.34
N THR A 111 -3.05 16.03 2.29
CA THR A 111 -1.91 16.79 2.84
C THR A 111 -1.80 16.60 4.35
N ALA A 112 -2.91 16.66 5.09
CA ALA A 112 -2.90 16.37 6.53
C ALA A 112 -2.47 14.92 6.82
N GLN A 113 -2.91 13.96 6.01
CA GLN A 113 -2.48 12.56 6.11
C GLN A 113 -0.97 12.40 5.84
N ARG A 114 -0.40 13.10 4.86
CA ARG A 114 1.04 13.10 4.59
C ARG A 114 1.83 13.64 5.79
N LEU A 115 1.35 14.73 6.40
CA LEU A 115 1.95 15.31 7.60
C LEU A 115 1.92 14.33 8.77
N MET A 116 0.82 13.58 8.94
CA MET A 116 0.73 12.54 9.97
C MET A 116 1.84 11.49 9.81
N LEU A 117 2.11 11.06 8.56
CA LEU A 117 3.21 10.13 8.28
C LEU A 117 4.57 10.74 8.61
N ASP A 118 4.80 12.01 8.28
CA ASP A 118 6.05 12.70 8.61
C ASP A 118 6.29 12.79 10.12
N ILE A 119 5.24 13.07 10.89
CA ILE A 119 5.30 13.06 12.36
C ILE A 119 5.59 11.65 12.88
N GLY A 120 4.95 10.62 12.30
CA GLY A 120 5.19 9.22 12.64
C GLY A 120 6.64 8.79 12.39
N THR A 121 7.21 9.17 11.25
CA THR A 121 8.62 8.91 10.92
C THR A 121 9.56 9.57 11.92
N ARG A 122 9.35 10.86 12.22
CA ARG A 122 10.15 11.59 13.22
C ARG A 122 10.07 10.95 14.61
N PHE A 123 8.89 10.48 15.01
CA PHE A 123 8.70 9.76 16.26
C PHE A 123 9.45 8.42 16.28
N SER A 124 9.36 7.65 15.19
CA SER A 124 10.07 6.37 15.05
C SER A 124 11.58 6.55 15.18
N ASP A 125 12.16 7.54 14.48
CA ASP A 125 13.59 7.79 14.52
C ASP A 125 14.06 8.21 15.93
N LYS A 126 13.31 9.08 16.61
CA LYS A 126 13.61 9.45 18.00
C LYS A 126 13.44 8.29 18.97
N SER A 127 12.51 7.38 18.71
CA SER A 127 12.33 6.18 19.52
C SER A 127 13.52 5.24 19.38
N LYS A 128 14.01 5.01 18.15
CA LYS A 128 15.24 4.24 17.92
C LYS A 128 16.42 4.83 18.68
N ASP A 129 16.63 6.15 18.55
CA ASP A 129 17.69 6.86 19.29
C ASP A 129 17.56 6.68 20.80
N TYR A 130 16.33 6.74 21.33
CA TYR A 130 16.05 6.55 22.74
C TYR A 130 16.43 5.14 23.21
N PHE A 131 16.02 4.09 22.51
CA PHE A 131 16.36 2.71 22.88
C PHE A 131 17.87 2.41 22.79
N LEU A 132 18.57 2.98 21.80
CA LEU A 132 20.02 2.86 21.68
C LEU A 132 20.75 3.47 22.88
N LYS A 133 20.27 4.61 23.39
CA LYS A 133 20.83 5.29 24.57
C LYS A 133 20.41 4.65 25.90
N ASN A 134 19.30 3.91 25.91
CA ASN A 134 18.74 3.26 27.09
C ASN A 134 18.75 1.73 26.92
N PRO A 135 19.92 1.07 26.98
CA PRO A 135 20.02 -0.36 26.73
C PRO A 135 19.21 -1.21 27.71
N MET A 136 18.81 -0.68 28.88
CA MET A 136 17.92 -1.37 29.82
C MET A 136 16.51 -1.57 29.26
N MET A 137 16.07 -0.71 28.33
CA MET A 137 14.78 -0.78 27.65
C MET A 137 14.87 -1.52 26.31
N SER A 138 16.05 -2.03 25.94
CA SER A 138 16.26 -2.75 24.69
C SER A 138 15.87 -4.22 24.81
N GLU A 139 15.19 -4.73 23.78
CA GLU A 139 14.60 -6.07 23.71
C GLU A 139 15.64 -7.20 23.89
N LYS A 140 16.92 -6.95 23.57
CA LYS A 140 18.02 -7.94 23.63
C LYS A 140 18.22 -8.58 25.01
N ARG A 141 17.81 -7.91 26.09
CA ARG A 141 18.05 -8.40 27.46
C ARG A 141 16.96 -9.33 27.99
N VAL A 142 15.80 -9.41 27.35
CA VAL A 142 14.70 -10.31 27.76
C VAL A 142 15.00 -11.77 27.36
N MET A 143 15.91 -11.98 26.41
CA MET A 143 16.19 -13.28 25.78
C MET A 143 17.34 -14.09 26.41
N THR A 144 17.89 -13.70 27.56
CA THR A 144 18.89 -14.51 28.27
C THR A 144 18.22 -15.26 29.43
N PRO A 145 17.93 -16.57 29.29
CA PRO A 145 17.48 -17.37 30.41
C PRO A 145 18.63 -17.44 31.44
N THR A 146 18.28 -17.14 32.69
CA THR A 146 19.15 -17.28 33.88
C THR A 146 19.19 -18.72 34.34
#